data_AF-A0A8S1LP98-F1
#
_entry.id   AF-A0A8S1LP98-F1
#
_cell.length_a   1.000
_cell.length_b   1.000
_cell.length_c   1.000
_cell.angle_alpha   90.00
_cell.angle_beta   90.00
_cell.angle_gamma   90.00
#
_symmetry.space_group_name_H-M   'P 1'
#
loop_
_entity.id
_entity.type
_entity.pdbx_description
1 polymer ?
#
loop_
_entity_poly.entity_id
_entity_poly.type
_entity_poly.pdbx_seq_one_letter_code
_entity_poly.pdbx_strand_id
1 'polypeptide(L)'
;MPLITPEFLIEQDEKHIIIKLRLPYVKPTKSEFSMIGKQFSFFLKPYLLQLTFNEFLKDSEQPSKAVYDPETYSLKVYLEKLNLGENFTQLDMIGLLMNKKSKKNKQFQGRLIQVIESTNNKNDIKNNDDNEENQQQGYVNPFCYGFNNQYTDVFDDLEEELYEIAILDPKQISQENRKEIALQVILKEFDKDAYLFDLLENEQVDEILIYEFQIQNQFTIEEINKISKFGKREYLIENKEQCILGILDILFAFLYENNLFQGDLNQESAITINQLSSQFSAFYIENSLENVLINNYQRALTFPMIRSFEICVKTKNLLIEVLRNKIQIIKILLAVESLFSKAKPRNYLNLIYLQDYIVWAQSLQEDDLKDLSKKINKLKIDKSQLQLNIPIIENEAMQQFQE
;
A
#
# COMPACT_ATOMS: atom_id res chain seq x y z
N MET A 1 -32.04 -4.51 -10.23
CA MET A 1 -30.63 -4.81 -10.58
C MET A 1 -29.78 -3.62 -10.15
N PRO A 2 -28.63 -3.86 -9.50
CA PRO A 2 -27.70 -2.79 -9.14
C PRO A 2 -27.12 -2.12 -10.39
N LEU A 3 -26.82 -0.83 -10.29
CA LEU A 3 -26.07 -0.09 -11.31
C LEU A 3 -24.59 -0.50 -11.25
N ILE A 4 -23.98 -0.70 -12.40
CA ILE A 4 -22.60 -1.20 -12.55
C ILE A 4 -21.74 -0.09 -13.15
N THR A 5 -20.51 0.07 -12.69
CA THR A 5 -19.56 0.95 -13.40
C THR A 5 -18.96 0.16 -14.56
N PRO A 6 -19.06 0.64 -15.82
CA PRO A 6 -18.44 -0.04 -16.97
C PRO A 6 -16.91 -0.05 -16.82
N GLU A 7 -16.22 -1.00 -17.44
CA GLU A 7 -14.75 -0.91 -17.57
C GLU A 7 -14.42 0.27 -18.49
N PHE A 8 -13.41 1.06 -18.13
CA PHE A 8 -13.05 2.21 -18.96
C PHE A 8 -11.57 2.56 -18.92
N LEU A 9 -11.13 3.24 -19.98
CA LEU A 9 -9.81 3.84 -20.13
C LEU A 9 -9.99 5.30 -20.53
N ILE A 10 -9.08 6.16 -20.09
CA ILE A 10 -9.06 7.57 -20.45
C ILE A 10 -7.73 7.88 -21.15
N GLU A 11 -7.84 8.44 -22.34
CA GLU A 11 -6.72 8.99 -23.10
C GLU A 11 -7.00 10.48 -23.36
N GLN A 12 -5.98 11.21 -23.82
CA GLN A 12 -6.16 12.60 -24.21
C GLN A 12 -5.35 12.96 -25.45
N ASP A 13 -5.87 13.91 -26.21
CA ASP A 13 -5.14 14.62 -27.27
C ASP A 13 -5.15 16.13 -26.99
N GLU A 14 -4.65 16.96 -27.90
CA GLU A 14 -4.61 18.42 -27.72
C GLU A 14 -6.00 19.06 -27.51
N LYS A 15 -7.07 18.45 -28.03
CA LYS A 15 -8.41 19.04 -28.06
C LYS A 15 -9.43 18.27 -27.20
N HIS A 16 -9.22 16.98 -26.96
CA HIS A 16 -10.21 16.08 -26.39
C HIS A 16 -9.66 15.20 -25.27
N ILE A 17 -10.58 14.84 -24.36
CA ILE A 17 -10.47 13.66 -23.50
C ILE A 17 -11.24 12.52 -24.17
N ILE A 18 -10.59 11.38 -24.34
CA ILE A 18 -11.12 10.21 -25.03
C ILE A 18 -11.38 9.12 -24.00
N ILE A 19 -12.66 8.88 -23.70
CA ILE A 19 -13.08 7.83 -22.78
C ILE A 19 -13.50 6.60 -23.57
N LYS A 20 -12.81 5.48 -23.37
CA LYS A 20 -13.17 4.19 -23.96
C LYS A 20 -13.95 3.39 -22.91
N LEU A 21 -15.23 3.12 -23.16
CA LEU A 21 -16.12 2.37 -22.28
C LEU A 21 -16.35 0.96 -22.84
N ARG A 22 -16.18 -0.08 -22.04
CA ARG A 22 -16.55 -1.45 -22.44
C ARG A 22 -17.97 -1.76 -21.98
N LEU A 23 -18.86 -2.06 -22.92
CA LEU A 23 -20.29 -2.24 -22.72
C LEU A 23 -20.77 -3.59 -23.27
N PRO A 24 -20.37 -4.72 -22.66
CA PRO A 24 -20.76 -6.04 -23.14
C PRO A 24 -22.29 -6.22 -23.10
N TYR A 25 -22.84 -6.79 -24.17
CA TYR A 25 -24.25 -7.18 -24.30
C TYR A 25 -25.28 -6.03 -24.24
N VAL A 26 -24.87 -4.77 -24.41
CA VAL A 26 -25.80 -3.62 -24.44
C VAL A 26 -25.56 -2.77 -25.68
N LYS A 27 -26.64 -2.44 -26.41
CA LYS A 27 -26.57 -1.48 -27.53
C LYS A 27 -26.59 -0.04 -26.97
N PRO A 28 -25.64 0.83 -27.34
CA PRO A 28 -25.54 2.19 -26.79
C PRO A 28 -26.59 3.18 -27.33
N THR A 29 -27.67 2.70 -27.95
CA THR A 29 -28.69 3.54 -28.61
C THR A 29 -29.50 4.41 -27.65
N LYS A 30 -29.49 4.11 -26.34
CA LYS A 30 -30.15 4.89 -25.27
C LYS A 30 -29.14 5.46 -24.27
N SER A 31 -27.94 5.81 -24.74
CA SER A 31 -26.90 6.38 -23.88
C SER A 31 -27.24 7.82 -23.53
N GLU A 32 -27.17 8.16 -22.25
CA GLU A 32 -27.29 9.52 -21.74
C GLU A 32 -25.92 10.03 -21.32
N PHE A 33 -25.59 11.25 -21.74
CA PHE A 33 -24.32 11.92 -21.43
C PHE A 33 -24.59 13.27 -20.76
N SER A 34 -23.64 13.73 -19.96
CA SER A 34 -23.64 15.09 -19.41
C SER A 34 -22.21 15.50 -19.08
N MET A 35 -21.80 16.67 -19.59
CA MET A 35 -20.53 17.32 -19.28
C MET A 35 -20.82 18.69 -18.70
N ILE A 36 -20.47 18.90 -17.43
CA ILE A 36 -20.71 20.16 -16.72
C ILE A 36 -19.48 20.50 -15.87
N GLY A 37 -18.80 21.58 -16.23
CA GLY A 37 -17.57 22.05 -15.62
C GLY A 37 -16.51 20.96 -15.63
N LYS A 38 -16.23 20.39 -14.47
CA LYS A 38 -15.24 19.31 -14.31
C LYS A 38 -15.83 17.91 -14.36
N GLN A 39 -17.15 17.79 -14.51
CA GLN A 39 -17.87 16.53 -14.33
C GLN A 39 -18.27 15.93 -15.67
N PHE A 40 -18.10 14.61 -15.79
CA PHE A 40 -18.64 13.80 -16.87
C PHE A 40 -19.53 12.72 -16.29
N SER A 41 -20.74 12.55 -16.83
CA SER A 41 -21.68 11.50 -16.45
C SER A 41 -22.11 10.72 -17.69
N PHE A 42 -22.08 9.40 -17.59
CA PHE A 42 -22.59 8.47 -18.59
C PHE A 42 -23.55 7.49 -17.94
N PHE A 43 -24.73 7.32 -18.55
CA PHE A 43 -25.74 6.37 -18.08
C PHE A 43 -26.30 5.55 -19.25
N LEU A 44 -26.31 4.23 -19.06
CA LEU A 44 -26.92 3.26 -19.97
C LEU A 44 -27.19 1.98 -19.19
N LYS A 45 -28.43 1.75 -18.75
CA LYS A 45 -28.79 0.60 -17.89
C LYS A 45 -28.18 -0.73 -18.39
N PRO A 46 -27.41 -1.46 -17.54
CA PRO A 46 -27.18 -1.25 -16.11
C PRO A 46 -26.01 -0.33 -15.75
N TYR A 47 -25.31 0.25 -16.72
CA TYR A 47 -24.09 1.03 -16.53
C TYR A 47 -24.34 2.47 -16.06
N LEU A 48 -23.54 2.91 -15.07
CA LEU A 48 -23.42 4.30 -14.63
C LEU A 48 -21.94 4.62 -14.37
N LEU A 49 -21.45 5.68 -15.01
CA LEU A 49 -20.11 6.22 -14.80
C LEU A 49 -20.21 7.71 -14.51
N GLN A 50 -19.54 8.16 -13.45
CA GLN A 50 -19.45 9.57 -13.08
C GLN A 50 -18.00 9.91 -12.74
N LEU A 51 -17.42 10.81 -13.52
CA LEU A 51 -16.05 11.28 -13.38
C LEU A 51 -16.02 12.75 -13.00
N THR A 52 -15.01 13.15 -12.23
CA THR A 52 -14.65 14.54 -11.94
C THR A 52 -13.16 14.72 -12.20
N PHE A 53 -12.86 15.57 -13.17
CA PHE A 53 -11.51 15.95 -13.55
C PHE A 53 -10.99 17.08 -12.65
N ASN A 54 -9.68 17.33 -12.68
CA ASN A 54 -9.10 18.50 -12.02
C ASN A 54 -9.27 19.77 -12.87
N GLU A 55 -9.28 19.60 -14.17
CA GLU A 55 -9.41 20.63 -15.21
C GLU A 55 -10.84 20.69 -15.75
N PHE A 56 -11.18 21.77 -16.46
CA PHE A 56 -12.53 22.02 -16.95
C PHE A 56 -12.76 21.44 -18.35
N LEU A 57 -13.87 20.73 -18.50
CA LEU A 57 -14.45 20.35 -19.79
C LEU A 57 -15.33 21.49 -20.30
N LYS A 58 -15.63 21.44 -21.60
CA LYS A 58 -16.65 22.30 -22.19
C LYS A 58 -18.05 21.73 -21.92
N ASP A 59 -18.92 22.57 -21.37
CA ASP A 59 -20.29 22.18 -21.01
C ASP A 59 -21.08 21.73 -22.25
N SER A 60 -21.66 20.53 -22.18
CA SER A 60 -22.47 19.94 -23.24
C SER A 60 -23.31 18.76 -22.74
N GLU A 61 -24.48 18.55 -23.34
CA GLU A 61 -25.33 17.39 -23.11
C GLU A 61 -24.93 16.17 -23.97
N GLN A 62 -24.07 16.37 -24.97
CA GLN A 62 -23.62 15.32 -25.88
C GLN A 62 -22.12 15.42 -26.16
N PRO A 63 -21.41 14.29 -26.32
CA PRO A 63 -19.99 14.31 -26.67
C PRO A 63 -19.79 14.86 -28.08
N SER A 64 -18.61 15.42 -28.35
CA SER A 64 -18.30 15.92 -29.71
C SER A 64 -18.29 14.80 -30.73
N LYS A 65 -17.98 13.58 -30.29
CA LYS A 65 -18.02 12.35 -31.08
C LYS A 65 -18.23 11.15 -30.17
N ALA A 66 -19.04 10.20 -30.62
CA ALA A 66 -19.19 8.89 -29.98
C ALA A 66 -19.17 7.79 -31.06
N VAL A 67 -18.27 6.81 -30.92
CA VAL A 67 -18.11 5.71 -31.88
C VAL A 67 -18.19 4.39 -31.14
N TYR A 68 -19.15 3.55 -31.52
CA TYR A 68 -19.32 2.21 -30.97
C TYR A 68 -18.76 1.16 -31.93
N ASP A 69 -17.96 0.26 -31.40
CA ASP A 69 -17.43 -0.90 -32.10
C ASP A 69 -18.11 -2.18 -31.58
N PRO A 70 -18.97 -2.83 -32.39
CA PRO A 70 -19.67 -4.06 -32.03
C PRO A 70 -18.77 -5.28 -31.83
N GLU A 71 -17.57 -5.30 -32.43
CA GLU A 71 -16.65 -6.44 -32.34
C GLU A 71 -15.92 -6.45 -30.99
N THR A 72 -15.52 -5.27 -30.50
CA THR A 72 -14.81 -5.10 -29.23
C THR A 72 -15.72 -4.75 -28.05
N TYR A 73 -17.02 -4.57 -28.31
CA TYR A 73 -18.01 -4.03 -27.35
C TYR A 73 -17.56 -2.70 -26.71
N SER A 74 -16.82 -1.88 -27.46
CA SER A 74 -16.22 -0.65 -26.95
C SER A 74 -16.89 0.60 -27.51
N LEU A 75 -17.25 1.53 -26.63
CA LEU A 75 -17.78 2.85 -26.97
C LEU A 75 -16.69 3.90 -26.67
N LYS A 76 -16.17 4.55 -27.71
CA LYS A 76 -15.23 5.66 -27.59
C LYS A 76 -15.99 6.98 -27.60
N VAL A 77 -15.83 7.76 -26.53
CA VAL A 77 -16.51 9.03 -26.28
C VAL A 77 -15.46 10.14 -26.26
N TYR A 78 -15.66 11.20 -27.04
CA TYR A 78 -14.75 12.33 -27.15
C TYR A 78 -15.38 13.54 -26.44
N LEU A 79 -14.71 14.05 -25.41
CA LEU A 79 -15.11 15.22 -24.63
C LEU A 79 -14.22 16.41 -25.00
N GLU A 80 -14.79 17.56 -25.33
CA GLU A 80 -13.98 18.76 -25.61
C GLU A 80 -13.42 19.37 -24.32
N LYS A 81 -12.12 19.68 -24.34
CA LYS A 81 -11.47 20.46 -23.28
C LYS A 81 -11.97 21.90 -23.32
N LEU A 82 -12.04 22.58 -22.17
CA LEU A 82 -12.34 24.01 -22.15
C LEU A 82 -11.21 24.82 -22.78
N ASN A 83 -9.96 24.49 -22.43
CA ASN A 83 -8.77 25.11 -23.01
C ASN A 83 -8.07 24.15 -23.98
N LEU A 84 -7.83 24.60 -25.21
CA LEU A 84 -7.07 23.85 -26.22
C LEU A 84 -5.60 23.72 -25.79
N GLY A 85 -5.05 22.51 -25.89
CA GLY A 85 -3.67 22.20 -25.53
C GLY A 85 -3.44 22.00 -24.02
N GLU A 86 -4.46 22.18 -23.17
CA GLU A 86 -4.34 21.92 -21.73
C GLU A 86 -4.19 20.42 -21.46
N ASN A 87 -3.15 20.05 -20.72
CA ASN A 87 -2.89 18.66 -20.34
C ASN A 87 -3.67 18.33 -19.06
N PHE A 88 -4.59 17.38 -19.13
CA PHE A 88 -5.34 16.93 -17.97
C PHE A 88 -4.45 16.04 -17.12
N THR A 89 -4.27 16.41 -15.85
CA THR A 89 -3.43 15.66 -14.93
C THR A 89 -4.19 14.50 -14.30
N GLN A 90 -3.47 13.48 -13.85
CA GLN A 90 -4.03 12.36 -13.06
C GLN A 90 -5.10 11.51 -13.79
N LEU A 91 -5.09 11.48 -15.13
CA LEU A 91 -6.00 10.62 -15.91
C LEU A 91 -5.83 9.13 -15.60
N ASP A 92 -4.62 8.72 -15.21
CA ASP A 92 -4.30 7.34 -14.81
C ASP A 92 -4.79 7.01 -13.38
N MET A 93 -5.12 8.02 -12.57
CA MET A 93 -5.58 7.86 -11.18
C MET A 93 -7.11 7.76 -11.13
N ILE A 94 -7.64 6.72 -11.77
CA ILE A 94 -9.08 6.50 -11.96
C ILE A 94 -9.87 6.52 -10.63
N GLY A 95 -9.27 6.07 -9.52
CA GLY A 95 -9.86 6.17 -8.20
C GLY A 95 -10.16 7.61 -7.74
N LEU A 96 -9.33 8.59 -8.13
CA LEU A 96 -9.53 10.01 -7.79
C LEU A 96 -10.61 10.68 -8.65
N LEU A 97 -10.77 10.21 -9.89
CA LEU A 97 -11.73 10.72 -10.86
C LEU A 97 -13.16 10.24 -10.57
N MET A 98 -13.33 9.07 -9.97
CA MET A 98 -14.65 8.48 -9.72
C MET A 98 -15.41 9.18 -8.57
N ASN A 99 -16.59 9.74 -8.86
CA ASN A 99 -17.50 10.31 -7.86
C ASN A 99 -18.39 9.24 -7.22
N LYS A 100 -17.82 8.33 -6.43
CA LYS A 100 -18.65 7.54 -5.51
C LYS A 100 -18.79 8.30 -4.21
N LYS A 101 -19.92 8.97 -4.01
CA LYS A 101 -20.38 9.26 -2.64
C LYS A 101 -20.42 7.93 -1.92
N SER A 102 -19.55 7.73 -0.94
CA SER A 102 -19.56 6.53 -0.11
C SER A 102 -20.97 6.39 0.47
N LYS A 103 -21.71 5.35 0.04
CA LYS A 103 -22.72 4.80 0.95
C LYS A 103 -21.93 4.46 2.20
N LYS A 104 -22.28 5.07 3.33
CA LYS A 104 -21.74 4.70 4.64
C LYS A 104 -21.95 3.20 4.78
N ASN A 105 -20.94 2.41 4.47
CA ASN A 105 -20.94 1.01 4.82
C ASN A 105 -20.89 1.03 6.34
N LYS A 106 -21.97 0.57 6.98
CA LYS A 106 -21.95 0.17 8.38
C LYS A 106 -21.07 -1.08 8.45
N GLN A 107 -19.75 -0.90 8.46
CA GLN A 107 -18.78 -1.94 8.78
C GLN A 107 -17.50 -1.24 9.23
N PHE A 108 -17.17 -1.46 10.50
CA PHE A 108 -15.99 -1.02 11.25
C PHE A 108 -15.87 0.50 11.45
N GLN A 109 -16.27 0.94 12.65
CA GLN A 109 -16.08 2.30 13.14
C GLN A 109 -14.62 2.51 13.60
N GLY A 110 -13.70 2.63 12.65
CA GLY A 110 -12.56 3.53 12.84
C GLY A 110 -13.10 4.96 12.89
N ARG A 111 -12.72 5.75 13.89
CA ARG A 111 -13.21 7.12 14.13
C ARG A 111 -13.02 8.01 12.88
N LEU A 112 -14.06 8.14 12.06
CA LEU A 112 -14.19 9.22 11.08
C LEU A 112 -14.92 10.39 11.75
N ILE A 113 -14.12 11.39 12.14
CA ILE A 113 -14.46 12.81 12.34
C ILE A 113 -15.54 13.12 13.39
N GLN A 114 -15.10 13.57 14.58
CA GLN A 114 -15.88 14.48 15.42
C GLN A 114 -15.69 15.89 14.86
N VAL A 115 -16.63 16.37 14.05
CA VAL A 115 -16.77 17.81 13.80
C VAL A 115 -17.36 18.39 15.07
N ILE A 116 -16.60 19.19 15.80
CA ILE A 116 -17.16 20.06 16.83
C ILE A 116 -17.98 21.10 16.06
N GLU A 117 -19.28 20.83 15.90
CA GLU A 117 -20.22 21.87 15.52
C GLU A 117 -20.25 22.89 16.65
N SER A 118 -19.55 24.01 16.46
CA SER A 118 -19.75 25.23 17.23
C SER A 118 -21.16 25.76 16.96
N THR A 119 -22.14 25.16 17.64
CA THR A 119 -23.49 25.69 17.75
C THR A 119 -23.47 26.78 18.83
N ASN A 120 -23.45 28.03 18.37
CA ASN A 120 -23.86 29.17 19.18
C ASN A 120 -25.31 28.95 19.64
N ASN A 121 -25.50 28.50 20.88
CA ASN A 121 -26.72 28.73 21.62
C ASN A 121 -26.35 29.17 23.04
N LYS A 122 -26.59 30.46 23.29
CA LYS A 122 -26.69 31.02 24.64
C LYS A 122 -27.80 30.25 25.38
N ASN A 123 -27.49 29.73 26.56
CA ASN A 123 -28.26 30.01 27.77
C ASN A 123 -27.52 29.47 29.01
N ASP A 124 -27.49 30.35 30.01
CA ASP A 124 -26.84 30.23 31.30
C ASP A 124 -27.24 28.98 32.10
N ILE A 125 -26.26 28.26 32.64
CA ILE A 125 -26.28 27.80 34.05
C ILE A 125 -24.84 27.83 34.57
N LYS A 126 -24.60 28.72 35.56
CA LYS A 126 -23.41 28.72 36.40
C LYS A 126 -23.38 27.46 37.26
N ASN A 127 -22.24 26.80 37.34
CA ASN A 127 -21.71 26.26 38.59
C ASN A 127 -20.19 26.18 38.48
N ASN A 128 -19.53 26.88 39.39
CA ASN A 128 -18.10 26.80 39.64
C ASN A 128 -17.81 25.40 40.19
N ASP A 129 -16.82 24.73 39.61
CA ASP A 129 -15.90 23.89 40.38
C ASP A 129 -14.54 23.94 39.68
N ASP A 130 -13.56 24.39 40.45
CA ASP A 130 -12.16 24.53 40.08
C ASP A 130 -11.63 23.20 39.55
N ASN A 131 -11.19 23.16 38.30
CA ASN A 131 -10.27 22.15 37.81
C ASN A 131 -9.20 22.82 36.97
N GLU A 132 -8.00 22.76 37.51
CA GLU A 132 -6.74 23.22 36.95
C GLU A 132 -6.64 22.87 35.46
N GLU A 133 -6.27 23.86 34.65
CA GLU A 133 -5.94 23.74 33.23
C GLU A 133 -4.71 22.85 33.05
N ASN A 134 -4.89 21.53 33.14
CA ASN A 134 -3.94 20.59 32.59
C ASN A 134 -4.16 20.53 31.08
N GLN A 135 -3.16 21.03 30.34
CA GLN A 135 -3.01 20.83 28.91
C GLN A 135 -3.08 19.33 28.60
N GLN A 136 -4.26 18.83 28.23
CA GLN A 136 -4.46 17.45 27.81
C GLN A 136 -3.71 17.24 26.49
N GLN A 137 -2.49 16.73 26.58
CA GLN A 137 -1.92 15.91 25.52
C GLN A 137 -2.96 14.84 25.18
N GLY A 138 -3.45 14.84 23.94
CA GLY A 138 -4.52 13.95 23.52
C GLY A 138 -4.18 12.50 23.86
N TYR A 139 -5.12 11.81 24.50
CA TYR A 139 -4.98 10.39 24.83
C TYR A 139 -4.88 9.58 23.52
N VAL A 140 -3.68 9.13 23.17
CA VAL A 140 -3.44 8.18 22.09
C VAL A 140 -3.58 6.78 22.68
N ASN A 141 -4.50 5.98 22.14
CA ASN A 141 -4.68 4.60 22.59
C ASN A 141 -3.41 3.79 22.27
N PRO A 142 -2.66 3.28 23.27
CA PRO A 142 -1.39 2.61 23.02
C PRO A 142 -1.52 1.22 22.39
N PHE A 143 -2.75 0.71 22.25
CA PHE A 143 -3.04 -0.61 21.68
C PHE A 143 -3.53 -0.52 20.23
N CYS A 144 -3.53 0.65 19.61
CA CYS A 144 -3.91 0.80 18.21
C CYS A 144 -2.90 0.15 17.26
N TYR A 145 -3.36 -0.16 16.05
CA TYR A 145 -2.56 -0.78 14.98
C TYR A 145 -3.18 -0.52 13.61
N GLY A 146 -2.57 -1.10 12.57
CA GLY A 146 -3.02 -0.92 11.20
C GLY A 146 -2.55 0.41 10.60
N PHE A 147 -3.00 0.68 9.38
CA PHE A 147 -2.70 1.92 8.69
C PHE A 147 -3.10 3.14 9.52
N ASN A 148 -2.16 4.08 9.72
CA ASN A 148 -2.36 5.30 10.51
C ASN A 148 -2.99 5.03 11.89
N ASN A 149 -2.69 3.87 12.51
CA ASN A 149 -3.13 3.51 13.85
C ASN A 149 -4.66 3.58 14.06
N GLN A 150 -5.44 3.33 13.00
CA GLN A 150 -6.88 3.56 13.02
C GLN A 150 -7.71 2.37 13.57
N TYR A 151 -7.08 1.23 13.88
CA TYR A 151 -7.77 0.01 14.33
C TYR A 151 -7.37 -0.39 15.75
N THR A 152 -8.30 -1.05 16.46
CA THR A 152 -8.07 -1.58 17.82
C THR A 152 -8.75 -2.93 18.08
N ASP A 153 -9.70 -3.33 17.22
CA ASP A 153 -10.71 -4.35 17.50
C ASP A 153 -10.92 -5.35 16.34
N VAL A 154 -10.11 -5.28 15.28
CA VAL A 154 -10.29 -6.13 14.08
C VAL A 154 -10.12 -7.61 14.38
N PHE A 155 -9.28 -7.97 15.35
CA PHE A 155 -9.02 -9.35 15.74
C PHE A 155 -9.79 -9.78 16.99
N ASP A 156 -10.79 -9.00 17.42
CA ASP A 156 -11.69 -9.42 18.48
C ASP A 156 -12.42 -10.71 18.03
N ASP A 157 -12.39 -11.73 18.88
CA ASP A 157 -12.92 -13.08 18.62
C ASP A 157 -12.27 -13.84 17.43
N LEU A 158 -11.08 -13.42 16.99
CA LEU A 158 -10.30 -14.03 15.88
C LEU A 158 -8.88 -14.44 16.33
N GLU A 159 -8.79 -15.08 17.50
CA GLU A 159 -7.53 -15.44 18.14
C GLU A 159 -6.71 -16.45 17.32
N GLU A 160 -7.39 -17.44 16.71
CA GLU A 160 -6.75 -18.46 15.86
C GLU A 160 -6.13 -17.82 14.62
N GLU A 161 -6.89 -16.95 13.93
CA GLU A 161 -6.39 -16.26 12.75
C GLU A 161 -5.27 -15.28 13.07
N LEU A 162 -5.35 -14.61 14.21
CA LEU A 162 -4.29 -13.73 14.68
C LEU A 162 -3.01 -14.50 14.96
N TYR A 163 -3.09 -15.68 15.59
CA TYR A 163 -1.93 -16.52 15.90
C TYR A 163 -1.20 -17.01 14.62
N GLU A 164 -1.93 -17.24 13.53
CA GLU A 164 -1.31 -17.57 12.24
C GLU A 164 -0.64 -16.37 11.54
N ILE A 165 -1.04 -15.14 11.89
CA ILE A 165 -0.58 -13.91 11.25
C ILE A 165 0.57 -13.26 12.03
N ALA A 166 0.47 -13.24 13.35
CA ALA A 166 1.28 -12.39 14.20
C ALA A 166 1.87 -13.14 15.40
N ILE A 167 3.01 -12.63 15.86
CA ILE A 167 3.77 -13.18 16.99
C ILE A 167 3.29 -12.64 18.35
N LEU A 168 2.34 -11.70 18.35
CA LEU A 168 1.80 -11.05 19.53
C LEU A 168 0.37 -10.60 19.31
N ASP A 169 -0.36 -10.39 20.42
CA ASP A 169 -1.69 -9.79 20.41
C ASP A 169 -1.58 -8.26 20.60
N PRO A 170 -1.98 -7.44 19.60
CA PRO A 170 -1.89 -5.99 19.68
C PRO A 170 -2.82 -5.37 20.74
N LYS A 171 -3.82 -6.12 21.25
CA LYS A 171 -4.72 -5.71 22.34
C LYS A 171 -4.10 -5.89 23.71
N GLN A 172 -3.14 -6.81 23.83
CA GLN A 172 -2.43 -7.09 25.08
C GLN A 172 -1.11 -6.35 25.17
N ILE A 173 -0.45 -6.14 24.02
CA ILE A 173 0.87 -5.50 23.95
C ILE A 173 0.75 -4.10 23.33
N SER A 174 1.12 -3.10 24.12
CA SER A 174 1.20 -1.70 23.68
C SER A 174 2.28 -1.51 22.61
N GLN A 175 2.10 -0.51 21.75
CA GLN A 175 3.03 -0.18 20.65
C GLN A 175 4.50 -0.06 21.08
N GLU A 176 4.76 0.54 22.25
CA GLU A 176 6.11 0.74 22.78
C GLU A 176 6.84 -0.58 23.05
N ASN A 177 6.12 -1.64 23.43
CA ASN A 177 6.69 -2.93 23.82
C ASN A 177 6.76 -3.94 22.66
N ARG A 178 6.04 -3.71 21.55
CA ARG A 178 5.97 -4.65 20.42
C ARG A 178 7.33 -4.93 19.79
N LYS A 179 8.17 -3.89 19.68
CA LYS A 179 9.53 -3.99 19.14
C LYS A 179 10.41 -4.96 19.93
N GLU A 180 10.40 -4.84 21.25
CA GLU A 180 11.23 -5.68 22.11
C GLU A 180 10.83 -7.15 21.96
N ILE A 181 9.53 -7.45 21.99
CA ILE A 181 9.01 -8.82 21.79
C ILE A 181 9.44 -9.35 20.41
N ALA A 182 9.29 -8.55 19.36
CA ALA A 182 9.68 -8.96 18.01
C ALA A 182 11.18 -9.26 17.90
N LEU A 183 12.03 -8.46 18.55
CA LEU A 183 13.47 -8.70 18.58
C LEU A 183 13.80 -10.00 19.32
N GLN A 184 13.14 -10.28 20.45
CA GLN A 184 13.36 -11.55 21.18
C GLN A 184 13.00 -12.77 20.32
N VAL A 185 11.93 -12.70 19.53
CA VAL A 185 11.57 -13.77 18.58
C VAL A 185 12.65 -13.94 17.51
N ILE A 186 13.13 -12.85 16.93
CA ILE A 186 14.23 -12.88 15.94
C ILE A 186 15.48 -13.54 16.54
N LEU A 187 15.92 -13.11 17.71
CA LEU A 187 17.14 -13.63 18.36
C LEU A 187 17.01 -15.12 18.70
N LYS A 188 15.80 -15.59 19.01
CA LYS A 188 15.52 -16.99 19.33
C LYS A 188 15.47 -17.87 18.09
N GLU A 189 14.83 -17.39 17.01
CA GLU A 189 14.60 -18.16 15.78
C GLU A 189 15.79 -18.09 14.81
N PHE A 190 16.73 -17.16 15.02
CA PHE A 190 17.94 -17.06 14.21
C PHE A 190 18.77 -18.35 14.33
N ASP A 191 18.92 -19.03 13.20
CA ASP A 191 19.72 -20.25 13.08
C ASP A 191 21.01 -19.92 12.31
N LYS A 192 22.12 -20.01 13.05
CA LYS A 192 23.47 -19.73 12.54
C LYS A 192 23.93 -20.74 11.49
N ASP A 193 23.49 -22.00 11.56
CA ASP A 193 23.95 -23.06 10.68
C ASP A 193 23.26 -22.89 9.31
N ALA A 194 21.96 -22.55 9.31
CA ALA A 194 21.24 -22.17 8.09
C ALA A 194 21.84 -20.90 7.44
N TYR A 195 22.19 -19.89 8.24
CA TYR A 195 22.88 -18.69 7.73
C TYR A 195 24.23 -19.03 7.09
N LEU A 196 25.05 -19.85 7.75
CA LEU A 196 26.37 -20.24 7.24
C LEU A 196 26.27 -21.10 5.98
N PHE A 197 25.27 -21.98 5.90
CA PHE A 197 24.98 -22.74 4.68
C PHE A 197 24.72 -21.81 3.50
N ASP A 198 23.87 -20.79 3.68
CA ASP A 198 23.59 -19.81 2.62
C ASP A 198 24.80 -18.92 2.28
N LEU A 199 25.69 -18.68 3.23
CA LEU A 199 26.89 -17.89 3.02
C LEU A 199 27.99 -18.66 2.26
N LEU A 200 28.14 -19.96 2.51
CA LEU A 200 29.32 -20.73 2.11
C LEU A 200 29.03 -21.84 1.09
N GLU A 201 27.83 -22.42 1.10
CA GLU A 201 27.53 -23.66 0.39
C GLU A 201 26.35 -23.53 -0.59
N ASN A 202 25.40 -22.63 -0.35
CA ASN A 202 24.20 -22.53 -1.18
C ASN A 202 24.45 -21.83 -2.53
N GLU A 203 24.70 -22.64 -3.56
CA GLU A 203 24.90 -22.18 -4.95
C GLU A 203 23.72 -21.36 -5.51
N GLN A 204 22.50 -21.52 -4.97
CA GLN A 204 21.33 -20.75 -5.42
C GLN A 204 21.46 -19.25 -5.11
N VAL A 205 22.26 -18.88 -4.11
CA VAL A 205 22.48 -17.47 -3.74
C VAL A 205 23.08 -16.70 -4.91
N ASP A 206 24.04 -17.28 -5.64
CA ASP A 206 24.66 -16.64 -6.80
C ASP A 206 23.65 -16.43 -7.93
N GLU A 207 22.79 -17.41 -8.20
CA GLU A 207 21.71 -17.29 -9.19
C GLU A 207 20.72 -16.17 -8.83
N ILE A 208 20.38 -16.07 -7.55
CA ILE A 208 19.49 -15.00 -7.05
C ILE A 208 20.19 -13.64 -7.14
N LEU A 209 21.50 -13.56 -6.88
CA LEU A 209 22.26 -12.32 -6.97
C LEU A 209 22.39 -11.78 -8.39
N ILE A 210 22.28 -12.62 -9.43
CA ILE A 210 22.29 -12.18 -10.83
C ILE A 210 20.88 -11.91 -11.40
N TYR A 211 19.80 -12.37 -10.77
CA TYR A 211 18.43 -12.14 -11.25
C TYR A 211 18.07 -10.64 -11.38
N GLU A 212 17.51 -10.21 -12.50
CA GLU A 212 17.07 -8.82 -12.69
C GLU A 212 15.56 -8.68 -12.45
N PHE A 213 15.21 -7.94 -11.40
CA PHE A 213 13.81 -7.61 -11.12
C PHE A 213 13.26 -6.66 -12.19
N GLN A 214 12.10 -7.02 -12.75
CA GLN A 214 11.41 -6.20 -13.73
C GLN A 214 9.99 -5.86 -13.29
N ILE A 215 9.66 -4.58 -13.35
CA ILE A 215 8.31 -4.09 -13.08
C ILE A 215 7.92 -3.00 -14.07
N GLN A 216 6.69 -3.07 -14.56
CA GLN A 216 6.17 -2.12 -15.54
C GLN A 216 5.81 -0.78 -14.90
N ASN A 217 6.05 0.30 -15.63
CA ASN A 217 5.74 1.68 -15.22
C ASN A 217 4.29 2.10 -15.52
N GLN A 218 3.40 1.15 -15.81
CA GLN A 218 2.01 1.41 -16.15
C GLN A 218 1.11 0.38 -15.45
N PHE A 219 -0.10 0.80 -15.09
CA PHE A 219 -1.10 -0.10 -14.54
C PHE A 219 -1.77 -0.91 -15.65
N THR A 220 -2.08 -2.17 -15.36
CA THR A 220 -2.96 -2.98 -16.20
C THR A 220 -4.43 -2.61 -15.94
N ILE A 221 -5.32 -3.01 -16.85
CA ILE A 221 -6.77 -2.81 -16.70
C ILE A 221 -7.28 -3.49 -15.42
N GLU A 222 -6.75 -4.67 -15.08
CA GLU A 222 -7.12 -5.41 -13.87
C GLU A 222 -6.71 -4.67 -12.60
N GLU A 223 -5.50 -4.10 -12.57
CA GLU A 223 -4.99 -3.29 -11.47
C GLU A 223 -5.84 -2.03 -11.27
N ILE A 224 -6.14 -1.31 -12.35
CA ILE A 224 -7.03 -0.15 -12.35
C ILE A 224 -8.41 -0.52 -11.77
N ASN A 225 -9.01 -1.61 -12.26
CA ASN A 225 -10.31 -2.08 -11.80
C ASN A 225 -10.27 -2.41 -10.31
N LYS A 226 -9.18 -3.00 -9.83
CA LYS A 226 -8.99 -3.33 -8.42
C LYS A 226 -8.87 -2.08 -7.55
N ILE A 227 -8.02 -1.13 -7.94
CA ILE A 227 -7.86 0.17 -7.26
C ILE A 227 -9.21 0.90 -7.19
N SER A 228 -9.98 0.89 -8.27
CA SER A 228 -11.30 1.56 -8.33
C SER A 228 -12.33 0.98 -7.35
N LYS A 229 -12.18 -0.29 -6.93
CA LYS A 229 -13.06 -0.94 -5.95
C LYS A 229 -12.76 -0.48 -4.52
N PHE A 230 -11.53 -0.10 -4.21
CA PHE A 230 -11.17 0.41 -2.88
C PHE A 230 -11.77 1.80 -2.60
N GLY A 231 -12.05 2.56 -3.68
CA GLY A 231 -12.74 3.85 -3.63
C GLY A 231 -11.82 5.02 -3.26
N LYS A 232 -12.34 6.24 -3.38
CA LYS A 232 -11.64 7.46 -2.95
C LYS A 232 -11.83 7.65 -1.46
N ARG A 233 -10.72 7.62 -0.71
CA ARG A 233 -10.68 7.95 0.72
C ARG A 233 -9.73 9.13 0.90
N GLU A 234 -10.20 10.16 1.59
CA GLU A 234 -9.34 11.23 2.07
C GLU A 234 -8.86 10.87 3.46
N TYR A 235 -7.54 10.82 3.65
CA TYR A 235 -6.95 10.46 4.92
C TYR A 235 -6.37 11.70 5.60
N LEU A 236 -6.72 11.87 6.88
CA LEU A 236 -6.00 12.76 7.78
C LEU A 236 -4.86 11.94 8.40
N ILE A 237 -3.69 12.03 7.77
CA ILE A 237 -2.50 11.31 8.23
C ILE A 237 -1.85 12.10 9.36
N GLU A 238 -1.76 11.47 10.54
CA GLU A 238 -1.13 12.09 11.71
C GLU A 238 0.40 12.13 11.53
N ASN A 239 0.98 11.02 11.06
CA ASN A 239 2.41 10.89 10.85
C ASN A 239 2.72 10.36 9.44
N LYS A 240 2.91 11.29 8.50
CA LYS A 240 3.24 10.97 7.09
C LYS A 240 4.54 10.16 6.98
N GLU A 241 5.53 10.47 7.81
CA GLU A 241 6.82 9.79 7.79
C GLU A 241 6.68 8.33 8.19
N GLN A 242 5.96 8.04 9.28
CA GLN A 242 5.72 6.66 9.73
C GLN A 242 4.96 5.82 8.70
N CYS A 243 3.95 6.38 8.02
CA CYS A 243 3.26 5.69 6.94
C CYS A 243 4.19 5.41 5.73
N ILE A 244 5.11 6.31 5.41
CA ILE A 244 6.13 6.06 4.37
C ILE A 244 7.06 4.93 4.82
N LEU A 245 7.52 4.92 6.07
CA LEU A 245 8.34 3.84 6.63
C LEU A 245 7.61 2.49 6.58
N GLY A 246 6.30 2.47 6.81
CA GLY A 246 5.45 1.30 6.64
C GLY A 246 5.42 0.79 5.20
N ILE A 247 5.32 1.68 4.20
CA ILE A 247 5.46 1.27 2.80
C ILE A 247 6.84 0.63 2.55
N LEU A 248 7.93 1.21 3.07
CA LEU A 248 9.27 0.66 2.88
C LEU A 248 9.44 -0.75 3.45
N ASP A 249 8.91 -1.01 4.63
CA ASP A 249 8.90 -2.33 5.28
C ASP A 249 8.19 -3.38 4.39
N ILE A 250 7.04 -3.05 3.80
CA ILE A 250 6.31 -3.94 2.88
C ILE A 250 7.07 -4.15 1.57
N LEU A 251 7.59 -3.06 0.97
CA LEU A 251 8.32 -3.14 -0.30
C LEU A 251 9.57 -4.01 -0.16
N PHE A 252 10.33 -3.86 0.93
CA PHE A 252 11.50 -4.70 1.18
C PHE A 252 11.11 -6.17 1.30
N ALA A 253 10.09 -6.48 2.11
CA ALA A 253 9.61 -7.85 2.31
C ALA A 253 9.23 -8.52 0.98
N PHE A 254 8.47 -7.82 0.12
CA PHE A 254 8.11 -8.32 -1.20
C PHE A 254 9.33 -8.49 -2.11
N LEU A 255 10.21 -7.49 -2.20
CA LEU A 255 11.35 -7.53 -3.13
C LEU A 255 12.35 -8.63 -2.76
N TYR A 256 12.57 -8.87 -1.46
CA TYR A 256 13.41 -9.97 -1.00
C TYR A 256 12.86 -11.30 -1.47
N GLU A 257 11.58 -11.58 -1.16
CA GLU A 257 10.91 -12.81 -1.55
C GLU A 257 10.81 -12.98 -3.07
N ASN A 258 10.52 -11.91 -3.81
CA ASN A 258 10.46 -11.95 -5.27
C ASN A 258 11.82 -12.29 -5.89
N ASN A 259 12.94 -11.87 -5.29
CA ASN A 259 14.26 -12.27 -5.78
C ASN A 259 14.51 -13.76 -5.56
N LEU A 260 14.11 -14.30 -4.40
CA LEU A 260 14.26 -15.73 -4.12
C LEU A 260 13.48 -16.60 -5.12
N PHE A 261 12.24 -16.19 -5.43
CA PHE A 261 11.34 -16.94 -6.32
C PHE A 261 11.36 -16.46 -7.77
N GLN A 262 12.21 -15.48 -8.11
CA GLN A 262 12.35 -14.90 -9.45
C GLN A 262 11.01 -14.47 -10.09
N GLY A 263 10.06 -14.04 -9.27
CA GLY A 263 8.70 -13.62 -9.68
C GLY A 263 7.61 -14.70 -9.58
N ASP A 264 7.94 -15.97 -9.36
CA ASP A 264 6.96 -17.07 -9.22
C ASP A 264 6.48 -17.24 -7.76
N LEU A 265 5.84 -16.18 -7.25
CA LEU A 265 5.36 -16.13 -5.86
C LEU A 265 4.12 -17.02 -5.64
N ASN A 266 4.09 -17.71 -4.51
CA ASN A 266 3.02 -18.64 -4.13
C ASN A 266 2.45 -18.35 -2.73
N GLN A 267 1.59 -19.23 -2.21
CA GLN A 267 0.98 -19.03 -0.88
C GLN A 267 2.00 -19.04 0.27
N GLU A 268 3.08 -19.83 0.16
CA GLU A 268 4.19 -19.81 1.14
C GLU A 268 4.91 -18.46 1.10
N SER A 269 5.07 -17.86 -0.08
CA SER A 269 5.58 -16.49 -0.19
C SER A 269 4.72 -15.47 0.55
N ALA A 270 3.41 -15.71 0.69
CA ALA A 270 2.56 -14.87 1.52
C ALA A 270 2.93 -14.97 3.01
N ILE A 271 3.30 -16.16 3.47
CA ILE A 271 3.76 -16.43 4.84
C ILE A 271 5.08 -15.72 5.07
N THR A 272 6.04 -15.89 4.17
CA THR A 272 7.36 -15.26 4.28
C THR A 272 7.24 -13.74 4.23
N ILE A 273 6.49 -13.14 3.30
CA ILE A 273 6.30 -11.68 3.24
C ILE A 273 5.63 -11.15 4.52
N ASN A 274 4.65 -11.87 5.08
CA ASN A 274 4.07 -11.53 6.37
C ASN A 274 5.14 -11.53 7.48
N GLN A 275 5.98 -12.56 7.53
CA GLN A 275 7.08 -12.66 8.50
C GLN A 275 8.20 -11.65 8.24
N LEU A 276 8.46 -11.22 7.02
CA LEU A 276 9.52 -10.24 6.73
C LEU A 276 9.12 -8.81 7.11
N SER A 277 7.82 -8.51 7.14
CA SER A 277 7.29 -7.20 7.54
C SER A 277 7.00 -7.15 9.04
N SER A 278 7.59 -6.18 9.72
CA SER A 278 7.35 -5.96 11.16
C SER A 278 5.92 -5.49 11.45
N GLN A 279 5.33 -4.69 10.57
CA GLN A 279 3.98 -4.17 10.79
C GLN A 279 2.90 -5.25 10.59
N PHE A 280 3.17 -6.25 9.76
CA PHE A 280 2.26 -7.37 9.53
C PHE A 280 2.30 -8.39 10.66
N SER A 281 3.50 -8.83 11.03
CA SER A 281 3.68 -9.90 12.02
C SER A 281 3.72 -9.41 13.46
N ALA A 282 4.01 -8.14 13.73
CA ALA A 282 4.20 -7.61 15.08
C ALA A 282 3.56 -6.24 15.33
N PHE A 283 2.80 -5.71 14.37
CA PHE A 283 2.03 -4.46 14.49
C PHE A 283 2.85 -3.24 14.95
N TYR A 284 4.10 -3.12 14.51
CA TYR A 284 4.92 -1.92 14.75
C TYR A 284 5.75 -1.56 13.52
N ILE A 285 6.20 -0.31 13.46
CA ILE A 285 7.14 0.21 12.45
C ILE A 285 8.24 0.96 13.20
N GLU A 286 9.48 0.83 12.74
CA GLU A 286 10.62 1.57 13.28
C GLU A 286 10.52 3.08 13.01
N ASN A 287 11.12 3.88 13.89
CA ASN A 287 11.01 5.34 13.83
C ASN A 287 12.05 6.03 12.92
N SER A 288 12.89 5.25 12.22
CA SER A 288 13.92 5.79 11.32
C SER A 288 14.19 4.86 10.15
N LEU A 289 14.67 5.42 9.03
CA LEU A 289 15.01 4.66 7.83
C LEU A 289 16.05 3.57 8.08
N GLU A 290 17.08 3.91 8.86
CA GLU A 290 18.16 2.97 9.19
C GLU A 290 17.62 1.81 10.02
N ASN A 291 16.81 2.09 11.04
CA ASN A 291 16.24 1.04 11.87
C ASN A 291 15.24 0.16 11.10
N VAL A 292 14.45 0.72 10.17
CA VAL A 292 13.59 -0.08 9.27
C VAL A 292 14.44 -1.08 8.48
N LEU A 293 15.57 -0.64 7.92
CA LEU A 293 16.48 -1.54 7.18
C LEU A 293 17.14 -2.58 8.09
N ILE A 294 17.60 -2.18 9.28
CA ILE A 294 18.17 -3.12 10.27
C ILE A 294 17.15 -4.19 10.62
N ASN A 295 15.92 -3.81 10.95
CA ASN A 295 14.84 -4.75 11.26
C ASN A 295 14.52 -5.65 10.04
N ASN A 296 14.43 -5.09 8.84
CA ASN A 296 14.22 -5.88 7.62
C ASN A 296 15.33 -6.91 7.39
N TYR A 297 16.60 -6.54 7.59
CA TYR A 297 17.74 -7.43 7.45
C TYR A 297 17.74 -8.52 8.51
N GLN A 298 17.48 -8.16 9.78
CA GLN A 298 17.34 -9.13 10.87
C GLN A 298 16.31 -10.21 10.53
N ARG A 299 15.15 -9.80 10.00
CA ARG A 299 14.05 -10.72 9.62
C ARG A 299 14.41 -11.56 8.39
N ALA A 300 15.03 -10.96 7.38
CA ALA A 300 15.48 -11.65 6.17
C ALA A 300 16.61 -12.66 6.41
N LEU A 301 17.40 -12.49 7.47
CA LEU A 301 18.41 -13.45 7.87
C LEU A 301 17.88 -14.51 8.86
N THR A 302 16.60 -14.45 9.22
CA THR A 302 16.01 -15.33 10.25
C THR A 302 14.89 -16.21 9.70
N PHE A 303 13.93 -15.65 8.98
CA PHE A 303 12.69 -16.34 8.62
C PHE A 303 12.68 -17.07 7.26
N PRO A 304 13.19 -16.49 6.15
CA PRO A 304 13.03 -17.11 4.84
C PRO A 304 13.90 -18.36 4.68
N MET A 305 13.64 -19.10 3.59
CA MET A 305 14.39 -20.30 3.23
C MET A 305 15.87 -20.00 2.91
N ILE A 306 16.16 -18.85 2.30
CA ILE A 306 17.51 -18.40 1.97
C ILE A 306 17.79 -17.08 2.70
N ARG A 307 18.88 -17.05 3.47
CA ARG A 307 19.25 -16.04 4.47
C ARG A 307 20.60 -15.44 4.12
N SER A 308 20.61 -14.52 3.17
CA SER A 308 21.86 -13.93 2.66
C SER A 308 21.89 -12.42 2.90
N PHE A 309 23.00 -11.96 3.51
CA PHE A 309 23.25 -10.54 3.72
C PHE A 309 23.42 -9.80 2.37
N GLU A 310 24.03 -10.45 1.39
CA GLU A 310 24.21 -9.87 0.05
C GLU A 310 22.88 -9.72 -0.69
N ILE A 311 21.95 -10.66 -0.52
CA ILE A 311 20.57 -10.52 -1.04
C ILE A 311 19.84 -9.38 -0.34
N CYS A 312 20.08 -9.14 0.96
CA CYS A 312 19.54 -7.97 1.66
C CYS A 312 20.07 -6.66 1.06
N VAL A 313 21.38 -6.58 0.78
CA VAL A 313 22.01 -5.42 0.12
C VAL A 313 21.44 -5.21 -1.28
N LYS A 314 21.30 -6.27 -2.08
CA LYS A 314 20.65 -6.22 -3.39
C LYS A 314 19.20 -5.71 -3.29
N THR A 315 18.44 -6.23 -2.33
CA THR A 315 17.04 -5.82 -2.09
C THR A 315 16.95 -4.34 -1.71
N LYS A 316 17.87 -3.83 -0.88
CA LYS A 316 17.98 -2.39 -0.58
C LYS A 316 18.20 -1.56 -1.84
N ASN A 317 19.05 -2.03 -2.77
CA ASN A 317 19.31 -1.32 -4.02
C ASN A 317 18.08 -1.31 -4.94
N LEU A 318 17.36 -2.42 -5.05
CA LEU A 318 16.09 -2.48 -5.78
C LEU A 318 15.02 -1.57 -5.17
N LEU A 319 14.96 -1.50 -3.83
CA LEU A 319 14.07 -0.59 -3.12
C LEU A 319 14.34 0.88 -3.51
N ILE A 320 15.61 1.28 -3.64
CA ILE A 320 16.00 2.63 -4.08
C ILE A 320 15.47 2.93 -5.49
N GLU A 321 15.49 1.94 -6.40
CA GLU A 321 14.99 2.07 -7.77
C GLU A 321 13.46 2.19 -7.80
N VAL A 322 12.77 1.27 -7.13
CA VAL A 322 11.30 1.23 -7.04
C VAL A 322 10.73 2.53 -6.50
N LEU A 323 11.36 3.10 -5.47
CA LEU A 323 10.89 4.33 -4.86
C LEU A 323 10.84 5.52 -5.82
N ARG A 324 11.64 5.53 -6.89
CA ARG A 324 11.66 6.65 -7.84
C ARG A 324 10.37 6.75 -8.66
N ASN A 325 9.55 5.69 -8.68
CA ASN A 325 8.30 5.65 -9.43
C ASN A 325 7.15 5.16 -8.55
N LYS A 326 6.21 6.06 -8.26
CA LYS A 326 5.02 5.79 -7.45
C LYS A 326 4.16 4.63 -8.00
N ILE A 327 4.10 4.45 -9.32
CA ILE A 327 3.35 3.35 -9.93
C ILE A 327 3.93 1.99 -9.51
N GLN A 328 5.26 1.86 -9.46
CA GLN A 328 5.91 0.62 -9.05
C GLN A 328 5.61 0.27 -7.60
N ILE A 329 5.63 1.28 -6.70
CA ILE A 329 5.22 1.12 -5.30
C ILE A 329 3.80 0.55 -5.22
N ILE A 330 2.85 1.17 -5.91
CA ILE A 330 1.44 0.77 -5.86
C ILE A 330 1.24 -0.62 -6.48
N LYS A 331 1.96 -0.96 -7.56
CA LYS A 331 1.92 -2.30 -8.17
C LYS A 331 2.42 -3.38 -7.21
N ILE A 332 3.50 -3.12 -6.47
CA ILE A 332 4.00 -4.05 -5.45
C ILE A 332 2.97 -4.22 -4.32
N LEU A 333 2.39 -3.13 -3.82
CA LEU A 333 1.32 -3.21 -2.81
C LEU A 333 0.11 -4.01 -3.32
N LEU A 334 -0.29 -3.84 -4.59
CA LEU A 334 -1.34 -4.63 -5.23
C LEU A 334 -0.97 -6.11 -5.38
N ALA A 335 0.30 -6.42 -5.65
CA ALA A 335 0.80 -7.79 -5.74
C ALA A 335 0.71 -8.49 -4.38
N VAL A 336 1.19 -7.84 -3.31
CA VAL A 336 1.06 -8.35 -1.93
C VAL A 336 -0.41 -8.53 -1.54
N GLU A 337 -1.27 -7.55 -1.84
CA GLU A 337 -2.71 -7.64 -1.56
C GLU A 337 -3.36 -8.83 -2.29
N SER A 338 -2.99 -9.05 -3.56
CA SER A 338 -3.45 -10.21 -4.34
C SER A 338 -2.99 -11.54 -3.76
N LEU A 339 -1.77 -11.58 -3.25
CA LEU A 339 -1.18 -12.77 -2.63
C LEU A 339 -1.90 -13.11 -1.32
N PHE A 340 -2.07 -12.12 -0.45
CA PHE A 340 -2.74 -12.25 0.84
C PHE A 340 -4.24 -12.56 0.70
N SER A 341 -4.89 -12.08 -0.37
CA SER A 341 -6.28 -12.45 -0.68
C SER A 341 -6.45 -13.95 -0.91
N LYS A 342 -5.41 -14.63 -1.40
CA LYS A 342 -5.40 -16.08 -1.68
C LYS A 342 -4.85 -16.90 -0.52
N ALA A 343 -4.17 -16.29 0.45
CA ALA A 343 -3.48 -16.95 1.56
C ALA A 343 -4.12 -16.60 2.90
N LYS A 344 -5.35 -17.08 3.13
CA LYS A 344 -6.05 -16.89 4.41
C LYS A 344 -5.20 -17.40 5.58
N PRO A 345 -5.26 -16.76 6.76
CA PRO A 345 -6.11 -15.60 7.11
C PRO A 345 -5.51 -14.22 6.77
N ARG A 346 -4.42 -14.14 6.00
CA ARG A 346 -3.69 -12.87 5.71
C ARG A 346 -4.52 -11.82 4.95
N ASN A 347 -5.70 -12.17 4.44
CA ASN A 347 -6.65 -11.20 3.92
C ASN A 347 -7.07 -10.14 4.98
N TYR A 348 -6.94 -10.40 6.28
CA TYR A 348 -7.13 -9.37 7.30
C TYR A 348 -6.08 -8.25 7.20
N LEU A 349 -4.82 -8.58 6.88
CA LEU A 349 -3.76 -7.59 6.64
C LEU A 349 -4.06 -6.70 5.42
N ASN A 350 -4.81 -7.22 4.44
CA ASN A 350 -5.31 -6.39 3.34
C ASN A 350 -6.25 -5.31 3.85
N LEU A 351 -7.17 -5.68 4.75
CA LEU A 351 -8.17 -4.79 5.30
C LEU A 351 -7.55 -3.72 6.19
N ILE A 352 -6.58 -4.09 7.04
CA ILE A 352 -6.02 -3.15 8.03
C ILE A 352 -4.81 -2.35 7.53
N TYR A 353 -4.14 -2.77 6.45
CA TYR A 353 -2.97 -2.09 5.90
C TYR A 353 -3.07 -1.85 4.40
N LEU A 354 -3.04 -2.91 3.58
CA LEU A 354 -2.69 -2.79 2.16
C LEU A 354 -3.69 -1.97 1.37
N GLN A 355 -5.00 -2.13 1.60
CA GLN A 355 -6.02 -1.39 0.85
C GLN A 355 -5.89 0.11 1.10
N ASP A 356 -5.67 0.53 2.34
CA ASP A 356 -5.51 1.94 2.66
C ASP A 356 -4.16 2.48 2.17
N TYR A 357 -3.08 1.72 2.29
CA TYR A 357 -1.78 2.08 1.68
C TYR A 357 -1.88 2.23 0.16
N ILE A 358 -2.60 1.36 -0.56
CA ILE A 358 -2.77 1.45 -2.02
C ILE A 358 -3.52 2.73 -2.41
N VAL A 359 -4.56 3.09 -1.65
CA VAL A 359 -5.32 4.33 -1.91
C VAL A 359 -4.47 5.54 -1.55
N TRP A 360 -3.83 5.54 -0.38
CA TRP A 360 -3.04 6.65 0.11
C TRP A 360 -1.78 6.90 -0.72
N ALA A 361 -1.10 5.84 -1.14
CA ALA A 361 0.12 5.93 -1.94
C ALA A 361 -0.09 6.71 -3.24
N GLN A 362 -1.31 6.71 -3.82
CA GLN A 362 -1.64 7.52 -5.00
C GLN A 362 -1.46 9.03 -4.77
N SER A 363 -1.60 9.51 -3.53
CA SER A 363 -1.43 10.91 -3.14
C SER A 363 0.04 11.35 -2.96
N LEU A 364 0.97 10.39 -2.90
CA LEU A 364 2.39 10.68 -2.70
C LEU A 364 2.96 11.46 -3.88
N GLN A 365 3.88 12.37 -3.57
CA GLN A 365 4.61 13.16 -4.55
C GLN A 365 5.91 12.44 -4.92
N GLU A 366 6.24 12.40 -6.20
CA GLU A 366 7.44 11.70 -6.65
C GLU A 366 8.74 12.34 -6.15
N ASP A 367 8.75 13.65 -5.92
CA ASP A 367 9.94 14.35 -5.42
C ASP A 367 10.27 13.93 -3.98
N ASP A 368 9.26 13.78 -3.11
CA ASP A 368 9.42 13.24 -1.75
C ASP A 368 10.03 11.83 -1.80
N LEU A 369 9.56 11.00 -2.73
CA LEU A 369 10.03 9.62 -2.89
C LEU A 369 11.46 9.54 -3.46
N LYS A 370 11.81 10.43 -4.40
CA LYS A 370 13.17 10.55 -4.92
C LYS A 370 14.15 10.99 -3.84
N ASP A 371 13.74 11.90 -2.96
CA ASP A 371 14.58 12.33 -1.84
C ASP A 371 14.75 11.23 -0.78
N LEU A 372 13.69 10.45 -0.53
CA LEU A 372 13.76 9.24 0.28
C LEU A 372 14.75 8.21 -0.29
N SER A 373 14.67 7.96 -1.60
CA SER A 373 15.58 7.09 -2.34
C SER A 373 17.04 7.54 -2.17
N LYS A 374 17.33 8.86 -2.24
CA LYS A 374 18.67 9.40 -1.97
C LYS A 374 19.12 9.20 -0.52
N LYS A 375 18.22 9.33 0.46
CA LYS A 375 18.54 9.09 1.88
C LYS A 375 18.92 7.63 2.11
N ILE A 376 18.13 6.68 1.60
CA ILE A 376 18.38 5.24 1.70
C ILE A 376 19.71 4.85 1.03
N ASN A 377 20.02 5.45 -0.13
CA ASN A 377 21.28 5.20 -0.84
C ASN A 377 22.54 5.53 -0.02
N LYS A 378 22.45 6.51 0.90
CA LYS A 378 23.56 6.90 1.77
C LYS A 378 23.74 5.96 2.97
N LEU A 379 22.73 5.17 3.31
CA LEU A 379 22.78 4.26 4.45
C LEU A 379 23.56 3.00 4.08
N LYS A 380 24.51 2.63 4.93
CA LYS A 380 25.22 1.36 4.86
C LYS A 380 24.98 0.63 6.17
N ILE A 381 24.24 -0.48 6.09
CA ILE A 381 23.98 -1.34 7.24
C ILE A 381 25.21 -2.23 7.46
N ASP A 382 25.72 -2.24 8.68
CA ASP A 382 26.81 -3.11 9.10
C ASP A 382 26.26 -4.36 9.80
N LYS A 383 26.91 -5.51 9.58
CA LYS A 383 26.52 -6.79 10.19
C LYS A 383 26.51 -6.73 11.72
N SER A 384 27.33 -5.88 12.35
CA SER A 384 27.34 -5.67 13.81
C SER A 384 26.08 -4.98 14.34
N GLN A 385 25.38 -4.18 13.53
CA GLN A 385 24.16 -3.49 13.94
C GLN A 385 22.96 -4.45 14.08
N LEU A 386 23.05 -5.64 13.47
CA LEU A 386 21.94 -6.59 13.41
C LEU A 386 21.72 -7.35 14.73
N GLN A 387 22.63 -7.27 15.70
CA GLN A 387 22.54 -7.99 16.98
C GLN A 387 22.42 -9.53 16.86
N LEU A 388 22.73 -10.08 15.69
CA LEU A 388 22.72 -11.52 15.40
C LEU A 388 24.09 -12.18 15.57
N ASN A 389 25.09 -11.45 16.12
CA ASN A 389 26.49 -11.90 16.26
C ASN A 389 27.16 -12.36 14.95
N ILE A 390 26.64 -11.92 13.79
CA ILE A 390 27.12 -12.34 12.47
C ILE A 390 28.65 -12.18 12.30
N PRO A 391 29.29 -11.05 12.67
CA PRO A 391 30.75 -10.93 12.50
C PRO A 391 31.55 -11.98 13.27
N ILE A 392 31.04 -12.46 14.42
CA ILE A 392 31.71 -13.50 15.21
C ILE A 392 31.53 -14.85 14.50
N ILE A 393 30.28 -15.17 14.12
CA ILE A 393 29.92 -16.41 13.42
C ILE A 393 30.74 -16.59 12.14
N GLU A 394 30.85 -15.55 11.31
CA GLU A 394 31.61 -15.62 10.06
C GLU A 394 33.11 -15.82 10.30
N ASN A 395 33.68 -15.15 11.30
CA ASN A 395 35.11 -15.30 11.62
C ASN A 395 35.41 -16.71 12.14
N GLU A 396 34.56 -17.27 13.00
CA GLU A 396 34.71 -18.63 13.52
C GLU A 396 34.62 -19.67 12.39
N ALA A 397 33.66 -19.53 11.48
CA ALA A 397 33.53 -20.41 10.31
C ALA A 397 34.77 -20.34 9.40
N MET A 398 35.24 -19.13 9.08
CA MET A 398 36.42 -18.95 8.22
C MET A 398 37.70 -19.55 8.82
N GLN A 399 37.85 -19.57 10.15
CA GLN A 399 38.98 -20.23 10.81
C GLN A 399 38.90 -21.75 10.66
N GLN A 400 37.71 -22.34 10.78
CA GLN A 400 37.50 -23.79 10.61
C GLN A 400 37.73 -24.27 9.18
N PHE A 401 37.51 -23.43 8.16
CA PHE A 401 37.80 -23.75 6.76
C PHE A 401 39.30 -23.65 6.40
N GLN A 402 40.12 -23.03 7.25
CA GLN A 402 41.57 -22.88 7.02
C GLN A 402 42.42 -23.95 7.72
N GLU A 403 41.84 -24.69 8.67
CA GLU A 403 42.43 -25.89 9.30
C GLU A 403 42.11 -27.16 8.51
#